data_AF-Q2CH24-F1
#
_entry.id   AF-Q2CH24-F1
#
_cell.length_a   1.000
_cell.length_b   1.000
_cell.length_c   1.000
_cell.angle_alpha   90.00
_cell.angle_beta   90.00
_cell.angle_gamma   90.00
#
_symmetry.space_group_name_H-M   'P 1'
#
loop_
_entity.id
_entity.type
_entity.pdbx_description
1 polymer ?
#
loop_
_entity_poly.entity_id
_entity_poly.type
_entity_poly.pdbx_seq_one_letter_code
_entity_poly.pdbx_strand_id
1 'polypeptide(L)'
;MVEKLLRGMARDGRDLDGGKGNVRLRKASRDTLFVALQRSWSVLEQSAALRRQAGEVLVEHLLGRLGKGQWGKDQQAETTLGDMLATLTGDAFLRGQVNEMTRLMDRALLWLHEQEVVTLGKGLTVFRPAMTVQLAPGKTQFLVKDFAPLQEHYDEQTVQTHVMAAYAETGLSSMQDAIRLTKDYFALDQEGFMGRWMKGKTTEVKRQTTGKSWQNVVEALGNPVQQKIVADDRDATNVLVLAGPGSGKTRVLVHRIACLIRVRREDSRSILVLSYNRHAAVEIRARLRHLVGARHSV
;
A
#
# COMPACT_ATOMS: atom_id res chain seq x y z
N MET A 1 -15.39 -29.96 -5.66
CA MET A 1 -14.75 -29.93 -6.99
C MET A 1 -15.63 -29.27 -8.05
N VAL A 2 -16.85 -29.76 -8.30
CA VAL A 2 -17.74 -29.23 -9.35
C VAL A 2 -18.14 -27.75 -9.15
N GLU A 3 -18.45 -27.33 -7.92
CA GLU A 3 -18.77 -25.91 -7.62
C GLU A 3 -17.61 -24.97 -8.01
N LYS A 4 -16.35 -25.37 -7.80
CA LYS A 4 -15.15 -24.59 -8.11
C LYS A 4 -14.99 -24.38 -9.62
N LEU A 5 -15.23 -25.43 -10.41
CA LEU A 5 -15.20 -25.39 -11.86
C LEU A 5 -16.33 -24.50 -12.42
N LEU A 6 -17.55 -24.66 -11.91
CA LEU A 6 -18.70 -23.85 -12.31
C LEU A 6 -18.47 -22.37 -12.00
N ARG A 7 -17.93 -22.05 -10.81
CA ARG A 7 -17.60 -20.66 -10.43
C ARG A 7 -16.54 -20.05 -11.34
N GLY A 8 -15.56 -20.84 -11.77
CA GLY A 8 -14.60 -20.43 -12.79
C GLY A 8 -15.28 -20.08 -14.11
N MET A 9 -16.16 -20.96 -14.61
CA MET A 9 -16.92 -20.71 -15.86
C MET A 9 -17.86 -19.50 -15.78
N ALA A 10 -18.45 -19.23 -14.61
CA ALA A 10 -19.33 -18.07 -14.38
C ALA A 10 -18.60 -16.71 -14.48
N ARG A 11 -17.27 -16.71 -14.38
CA ARG A 11 -16.41 -15.53 -14.51
C ARG A 11 -15.83 -15.36 -15.91
N ASP A 12 -15.96 -16.37 -16.78
CA ASP A 12 -15.55 -16.25 -18.18
C ASP A 12 -16.48 -15.23 -18.88
N GLY A 13 -15.88 -14.30 -19.63
CA GLY A 13 -16.60 -13.24 -20.31
C GLY A 13 -17.04 -12.05 -19.43
N ARG A 14 -16.62 -12.00 -18.15
CA ARG A 14 -16.65 -10.76 -17.36
C ARG A 14 -15.39 -9.95 -17.70
N ASP A 15 -15.58 -8.79 -18.28
CA ASP A 15 -14.53 -7.78 -18.44
C ASP A 15 -14.28 -7.07 -17.09
N LEU A 16 -13.20 -6.27 -17.04
CA LEU A 16 -12.88 -5.40 -15.90
C LEU A 16 -13.92 -4.28 -15.69
N ASP A 17 -14.84 -4.09 -16.65
CA ASP A 17 -15.87 -3.05 -16.69
C ASP A 17 -17.30 -3.54 -16.33
N GLY A 18 -17.45 -4.78 -15.83
CA GLY A 18 -18.73 -5.28 -15.31
C GLY A 18 -19.62 -6.07 -16.29
N GLY A 19 -19.04 -6.60 -17.37
CA GLY A 19 -19.68 -7.42 -18.39
C GLY A 19 -20.35 -8.69 -17.85
N LYS A 20 -21.37 -9.16 -18.58
CA LYS A 20 -22.12 -10.39 -18.21
C LYS A 20 -21.28 -11.63 -18.52
N GLY A 21 -20.93 -12.36 -17.46
CA GLY A 21 -20.27 -13.67 -17.57
C GLY A 21 -21.16 -14.74 -18.21
N ASN A 22 -20.57 -15.83 -18.69
CA ASN A 22 -21.26 -16.87 -19.47
C ASN A 22 -22.38 -17.60 -18.72
N VAL A 23 -22.25 -17.72 -17.39
CA VAL A 23 -23.16 -18.46 -16.53
C VAL A 23 -23.45 -17.66 -15.27
N ARG A 24 -24.72 -17.65 -14.84
CA ARG A 24 -25.15 -17.15 -13.54
C ARG A 24 -25.31 -18.34 -12.60
N LEU A 25 -24.65 -18.25 -11.44
CA LEU A 25 -24.76 -19.24 -10.37
C LEU A 25 -25.48 -18.63 -9.18
N ARG A 26 -26.46 -19.35 -8.65
CA ARG A 26 -27.12 -19.03 -7.37
C ARG A 26 -27.07 -20.26 -6.47
N LYS A 27 -26.45 -20.11 -5.29
CA LYS A 27 -26.41 -21.18 -4.29
C LYS A 27 -27.77 -21.29 -3.62
N ALA A 28 -28.39 -22.47 -3.69
CA ALA A 28 -29.69 -22.75 -3.09
C ALA A 28 -29.54 -23.41 -1.73
N SER A 29 -28.58 -24.33 -1.60
CA SER A 29 -28.23 -25.02 -0.35
C SER A 29 -26.74 -25.38 -0.35
N ARG A 30 -26.28 -26.17 0.63
CA ARG A 30 -24.90 -26.68 0.67
C ARG A 30 -24.56 -27.51 -0.57
N ASP A 31 -25.52 -28.29 -1.07
CA ASP A 31 -25.33 -29.29 -2.12
C ASP A 31 -26.13 -28.99 -3.40
N THR A 32 -26.84 -27.86 -3.45
CA THR A 32 -27.67 -27.46 -4.60
C THR A 32 -27.26 -26.09 -5.13
N LEU A 33 -26.98 -26.04 -6.44
CA LEU A 33 -26.64 -24.83 -7.18
C LEU A 33 -27.59 -24.67 -8.37
N PHE A 34 -28.24 -23.51 -8.45
CA PHE A 34 -28.95 -23.10 -9.67
C PHE A 34 -27.94 -22.54 -10.67
N VAL A 35 -28.02 -23.04 -11.90
CA VAL A 35 -27.17 -22.66 -13.01
C VAL A 35 -28.06 -22.12 -14.12
N ALA A 36 -27.84 -20.88 -14.51
CA ALA A 36 -28.55 -20.26 -15.62
C ALA A 36 -27.54 -19.79 -16.67
N LEU A 37 -27.66 -20.28 -17.90
CA LEU A 37 -26.86 -19.80 -19.02
C LEU A 37 -27.20 -18.33 -19.29
N GLN A 38 -26.18 -17.49 -19.45
CA GLN A 38 -26.32 -16.09 -19.87
C GLN A 38 -25.94 -15.90 -21.34
N ARG A 39 -25.19 -16.84 -21.92
CA ARG A 39 -24.81 -16.92 -23.34
C ARG A 39 -25.09 -18.33 -23.86
N SER A 40 -25.04 -18.51 -25.18
CA SER A 40 -25.25 -19.82 -25.80
C SER A 40 -24.20 -20.84 -25.35
N TRP A 41 -24.56 -22.13 -25.41
CA TRP A 41 -23.65 -23.21 -25.07
C TRP A 41 -22.36 -23.18 -25.90
N SER A 42 -22.47 -22.88 -27.19
CA SER A 42 -21.32 -22.75 -28.09
C SER A 42 -20.31 -21.69 -27.65
N VAL A 43 -20.78 -20.52 -27.18
CA VAL A 43 -19.91 -19.44 -26.70
C VAL A 43 -19.24 -19.84 -25.38
N LEU A 44 -19.97 -20.53 -24.50
CA LEU A 44 -19.41 -21.08 -23.27
C LEU A 44 -18.28 -22.08 -23.57
N GLU A 45 -18.52 -23.01 -24.49
CA GLU A 45 -17.55 -24.02 -24.89
C GLU A 45 -16.29 -23.39 -25.49
N GLN A 46 -16.46 -22.44 -26.42
CA GLN A 46 -15.36 -21.72 -27.05
C GLN A 46 -14.51 -20.95 -26.03
N SER A 47 -15.16 -20.17 -25.16
CA SER A 47 -14.43 -19.39 -24.13
C SER A 47 -13.73 -20.29 -23.11
N ALA A 48 -14.32 -21.43 -22.74
CA ALA A 48 -13.68 -22.41 -21.88
C ALA A 48 -12.48 -23.07 -22.57
N ALA A 49 -12.55 -23.34 -23.87
CA ALA A 49 -11.45 -23.87 -24.66
C ALA A 49 -10.27 -22.88 -24.73
N LEU A 50 -10.54 -21.63 -25.12
CA LEU A 50 -9.53 -20.57 -25.18
C LEU A 50 -8.84 -20.34 -23.83
N ARG A 51 -9.59 -20.32 -22.73
CA ARG A 51 -9.03 -20.19 -21.38
C ARG A 51 -8.13 -21.36 -21.01
N ARG A 52 -8.53 -22.60 -21.33
CA ARG A 52 -7.72 -23.80 -21.04
C ARG A 52 -6.41 -23.76 -21.81
N GLN A 53 -6.46 -23.42 -23.09
CA GLN A 53 -5.27 -23.34 -23.94
C GLN A 53 -4.33 -22.21 -23.50
N ALA A 54 -4.85 -21.02 -23.21
CA ALA A 54 -4.04 -19.95 -22.64
C ALA A 54 -3.42 -20.37 -21.30
N GLY A 55 -4.18 -21.09 -20.46
CA GLY A 55 -3.69 -21.64 -19.21
C GLY A 55 -2.54 -22.63 -19.40
N GLU A 56 -2.63 -23.50 -20.40
CA GLU A 56 -1.59 -24.47 -20.77
C GLU A 56 -0.30 -23.75 -21.20
N VAL A 57 -0.40 -22.83 -22.16
CA VAL A 57 0.76 -22.03 -22.62
C VAL A 57 1.42 -21.26 -21.46
N LEU A 58 0.62 -20.67 -20.57
CA LEU A 58 1.14 -19.94 -19.41
C LEU A 58 1.81 -20.87 -18.40
N VAL A 59 1.25 -22.05 -18.14
CA VAL A 59 1.86 -23.04 -17.23
C VAL A 59 3.17 -23.55 -17.80
N GLU A 60 3.24 -23.86 -19.09
CA GLU A 60 4.49 -24.26 -19.76
C GLU A 60 5.56 -23.18 -19.65
N HIS A 61 5.18 -21.91 -19.90
CA HIS A 61 6.08 -20.78 -19.73
C HIS A 61 6.62 -20.67 -18.30
N LEU A 62 5.74 -20.78 -17.30
CA LEU A 62 6.13 -20.71 -15.88
C LEU A 62 7.02 -21.88 -15.46
N LEU A 63 6.71 -23.10 -15.92
CA LEU A 63 7.54 -24.29 -15.67
C LEU A 63 8.91 -24.15 -16.33
N GLY A 64 8.99 -23.55 -17.53
CA GLY A 64 10.24 -23.27 -18.23
C GLY A 64 11.14 -22.24 -17.52
N ARG A 65 10.58 -21.44 -16.59
CA ARG A 65 11.35 -20.51 -15.75
C ARG A 65 11.91 -21.15 -14.47
N LEU A 66 11.47 -22.37 -14.13
CA LEU A 66 12.02 -23.10 -13.00
C LEU A 66 13.39 -23.70 -13.34
N GLY A 67 14.28 -23.81 -12.36
CA GLY A 67 15.59 -24.42 -12.55
C GLY A 67 15.48 -25.90 -12.90
N LYS A 68 16.30 -26.39 -13.85
CA LYS A 68 16.33 -27.82 -14.22
C LYS A 68 16.58 -28.68 -12.97
N GLY A 69 15.69 -29.63 -12.70
CA GLY A 69 15.80 -30.55 -11.56
C GLY A 69 15.22 -30.03 -10.23
N GLN A 70 14.51 -28.90 -10.22
CA GLN A 70 13.72 -28.49 -9.05
C GLN A 70 12.41 -29.28 -8.98
N TRP A 71 12.26 -30.07 -7.92
CA TRP A 71 11.04 -30.81 -7.60
C TRP A 71 10.54 -30.34 -6.24
N GLY A 72 9.30 -29.89 -6.17
CA GLY A 72 8.72 -29.41 -4.93
C GLY A 72 7.36 -28.77 -5.13
N LYS A 73 6.61 -28.64 -4.04
CA LYS A 73 5.36 -27.88 -4.01
C LYS A 73 5.68 -26.38 -3.92
N ASP A 74 4.81 -25.54 -4.50
CA ASP A 74 4.84 -24.08 -4.36
C ASP A 74 6.19 -23.44 -4.78
N GLN A 75 6.76 -23.90 -5.90
CA GLN A 75 8.00 -23.33 -6.45
C GLN A 75 7.76 -21.91 -7.00
N GLN A 76 8.70 -21.01 -6.73
CA GLN A 76 8.62 -19.62 -7.20
C GLN A 76 9.16 -19.53 -8.63
N ALA A 77 8.28 -19.14 -9.56
CA ALA A 77 8.65 -18.77 -10.92
C ALA A 77 8.59 -17.25 -11.08
N GLU A 78 9.67 -16.65 -11.60
CA GLU A 78 9.74 -15.21 -11.86
C GLU A 78 9.58 -14.93 -13.37
N THR A 79 8.69 -14.01 -13.72
CA THR A 79 8.47 -13.58 -15.11
C THR A 79 7.83 -12.19 -15.16
N THR A 80 7.73 -11.62 -16.36
CA THR A 80 7.08 -10.33 -16.61
C THR A 80 5.74 -10.52 -17.32
N LEU A 81 4.82 -9.56 -17.19
CA LEU A 81 3.59 -9.53 -17.99
C LEU A 81 3.90 -9.49 -19.50
N GLY A 82 4.95 -8.77 -19.90
CA GLY A 82 5.38 -8.69 -21.30
C GLY A 82 5.81 -10.04 -21.86
N ASP A 83 6.61 -10.80 -21.12
CA ASP A 83 7.05 -12.13 -21.52
C ASP A 83 5.87 -13.10 -21.66
N MET A 84 4.94 -13.10 -20.69
CA MET A 84 3.75 -13.95 -20.75
C MET A 84 2.83 -13.58 -21.93
N LEU A 85 2.66 -12.28 -22.21
CA LEU A 85 1.93 -11.81 -23.38
C LEU A 85 2.61 -12.23 -24.70
N ALA A 86 3.93 -12.17 -24.76
CA ALA A 86 4.70 -12.57 -25.93
C ALA A 86 4.51 -14.08 -26.21
N THR A 87 4.56 -14.92 -25.18
CA THR A 87 4.32 -16.37 -25.31
C THR A 87 2.91 -16.65 -25.85
N LEU A 88 1.88 -16.00 -25.30
CA LEU A 88 0.50 -16.16 -25.78
C LEU A 88 0.30 -15.65 -27.22
N THR A 89 0.94 -14.53 -27.58
CA THR A 89 0.86 -13.95 -28.93
C THR A 89 1.63 -14.78 -29.97
N GLY A 90 2.62 -15.55 -29.51
CA GLY A 90 3.37 -16.51 -30.32
C GLY A 90 2.59 -17.79 -30.66
N ASP A 91 1.53 -18.11 -29.90
CA ASP A 91 0.66 -19.25 -30.19
C ASP A 91 -0.23 -18.97 -31.42
N ALA A 92 -0.04 -19.76 -32.48
CA ALA A 92 -0.70 -19.56 -33.76
C ALA A 92 -2.23 -19.71 -33.69
N PHE A 93 -2.73 -20.54 -32.79
CA PHE A 93 -4.16 -20.82 -32.66
C PHE A 93 -4.87 -19.75 -31.84
N LEU A 94 -4.28 -19.30 -30.74
CA LEU A 94 -4.80 -18.19 -29.93
C LEU A 94 -4.82 -16.90 -30.74
N ARG A 95 -3.76 -16.63 -31.51
CA ARG A 95 -3.67 -15.43 -32.36
C ARG A 95 -4.78 -15.34 -33.41
N GLY A 96 -5.27 -16.47 -33.91
CA GLY A 96 -6.35 -16.50 -34.90
C GLY A 96 -7.75 -16.29 -34.31
N GLN A 97 -7.93 -16.42 -32.98
CA GLN A 97 -9.25 -16.44 -32.34
C GLN A 97 -9.45 -15.35 -31.29
N VAL A 98 -8.39 -14.63 -30.92
CA VAL A 98 -8.38 -13.72 -29.77
C VAL A 98 -7.88 -12.35 -30.21
N ASN A 99 -8.78 -11.36 -30.18
CA ASN A 99 -8.42 -9.98 -30.52
C ASN A 99 -7.67 -9.26 -29.37
N GLU A 100 -8.00 -9.56 -28.12
CA GLU A 100 -7.45 -8.89 -26.94
C GLU A 100 -6.70 -9.89 -26.06
N MET A 101 -5.44 -10.14 -26.41
CA MET A 101 -4.61 -11.16 -25.74
C MET A 101 -4.40 -10.86 -24.25
N THR A 102 -4.31 -9.58 -23.87
CA THR A 102 -4.19 -9.16 -22.47
C THR A 102 -5.37 -9.61 -21.62
N ARG A 103 -6.59 -9.50 -22.13
CA ARG A 103 -7.79 -9.94 -21.40
C ARG A 103 -7.82 -11.45 -21.23
N LEU A 104 -7.41 -12.20 -22.25
CA LEU A 104 -7.30 -13.64 -22.16
C LEU A 104 -6.25 -14.06 -21.14
N MET A 105 -5.07 -13.43 -21.16
CA MET A 105 -3.99 -13.67 -20.20
C MET A 105 -4.47 -13.46 -18.76
N ASP A 106 -5.05 -12.28 -18.46
CA ASP A 106 -5.51 -11.95 -17.12
C ASP A 106 -6.55 -12.96 -16.62
N ARG A 107 -7.52 -13.33 -17.48
CA ARG A 107 -8.54 -14.31 -17.13
C ARG A 107 -7.94 -15.70 -16.89
N ALA A 108 -7.01 -16.14 -17.75
CA ALA A 108 -6.35 -17.44 -17.63
C ALA A 108 -5.52 -17.53 -16.35
N LEU A 109 -4.72 -16.50 -16.03
CA LEU A 109 -3.95 -16.42 -14.79
C LEU A 109 -4.86 -16.45 -13.54
N LEU A 110 -5.92 -15.64 -13.54
CA LEU A 110 -6.90 -15.65 -12.44
C LEU A 110 -7.59 -17.02 -12.32
N TRP A 111 -7.87 -17.69 -13.44
CA TRP A 111 -8.48 -19.01 -13.42
C TRP A 111 -7.53 -20.09 -12.88
N LEU A 112 -6.26 -20.09 -13.31
CA LEU A 112 -5.23 -20.98 -12.76
C LEU A 112 -5.08 -20.79 -11.25
N HIS A 113 -5.18 -19.53 -10.79
CA HIS A 113 -5.21 -19.21 -9.37
C HIS A 113 -6.46 -19.70 -8.65
N GLU A 114 -7.63 -19.46 -9.21
CA GLU A 114 -8.90 -19.99 -8.70
C GLU A 114 -8.86 -21.51 -8.59
N GLN A 115 -8.18 -22.21 -9.52
CA GLN A 115 -8.01 -23.66 -9.49
C GLN A 115 -6.91 -24.15 -8.53
N GLU A 116 -6.11 -23.27 -7.95
CA GLU A 116 -4.92 -23.60 -7.13
C GLU A 116 -3.79 -24.28 -7.93
N VAL A 117 -3.73 -24.06 -9.25
CA VAL A 117 -2.61 -24.51 -10.09
C VAL A 117 -1.42 -23.55 -9.96
N VAL A 118 -1.70 -22.24 -9.89
CA VAL A 118 -0.70 -21.19 -9.69
C VAL A 118 -1.15 -20.27 -8.56
N THR A 119 -0.30 -20.01 -7.59
CA THR A 119 -0.62 -18.99 -6.57
C THR A 119 -0.06 -17.64 -6.99
N LEU A 120 -0.91 -16.76 -7.51
CA LEU A 120 -0.55 -15.36 -7.70
C LEU A 120 -0.39 -14.71 -6.31
N GLY A 121 0.72 -14.02 -6.07
CA GLY A 121 0.98 -13.34 -4.80
C GLY A 121 -0.17 -12.38 -4.49
N LYS A 122 -0.98 -12.71 -3.46
CA LYS A 122 -2.23 -12.07 -3.02
C LYS A 122 -2.21 -10.53 -2.97
N GLY A 123 -2.23 -9.85 -4.12
CA GLY A 123 -2.06 -8.40 -4.18
C GLY A 123 -0.65 -7.89 -3.88
N LEU A 124 0.35 -8.77 -3.82
CA LEU A 124 1.79 -8.44 -3.71
C LEU A 124 2.47 -8.49 -5.09
N THR A 125 1.72 -8.25 -6.16
CA THR A 125 2.33 -7.77 -7.41
C THR A 125 2.94 -6.41 -7.08
N VAL A 126 4.21 -6.42 -6.67
CA VAL A 126 4.99 -5.19 -6.56
C VAL A 126 5.08 -4.67 -7.99
N PHE A 127 4.16 -3.79 -8.38
CA PHE A 127 4.35 -2.89 -9.50
C PHE A 127 5.54 -2.02 -9.12
N ARG A 128 6.76 -2.48 -9.42
CA ARG A 128 7.91 -1.59 -9.43
C ARG A 128 7.74 -0.74 -10.68
N PRO A 129 7.47 0.58 -10.58
CA PRO A 129 7.88 1.45 -11.68
C PRO A 129 9.35 1.12 -11.95
N ALA A 130 9.65 0.70 -13.18
CA ALA A 130 11.00 0.28 -13.53
C ALA A 130 11.91 1.51 -13.47
N MET A 131 12.52 1.75 -12.31
CA MET A 131 13.64 2.65 -12.15
C MET A 131 14.90 1.77 -12.18
N THR A 132 15.66 1.85 -13.26
CA THR A 132 16.96 1.17 -13.36
C THR A 132 17.96 1.95 -12.54
N VAL A 133 18.16 1.55 -11.28
CA VAL A 133 19.22 2.10 -10.43
C VAL A 133 20.52 1.36 -10.76
N GLN A 134 21.42 2.02 -11.45
CA GLN A 134 22.78 1.53 -11.64
C GLN A 134 23.57 1.79 -10.37
N LEU A 135 23.67 0.78 -9.50
CA LEU A 135 24.59 0.81 -8.37
C LEU A 135 26.00 0.55 -8.89
N ALA A 136 26.95 1.42 -8.55
CA ALA A 136 28.36 1.17 -8.84
C ALA A 136 28.77 -0.17 -8.20
N PRO A 137 29.56 -1.02 -8.89
CA PRO A 137 29.94 -2.32 -8.37
C PRO A 137 30.76 -2.17 -7.09
N GLY A 138 30.17 -2.53 -5.95
CA GLY A 138 30.81 -2.50 -4.64
C GLY A 138 29.84 -2.95 -3.53
N LYS A 139 30.32 -3.75 -2.57
CA LYS A 139 29.57 -4.07 -1.34
C LYS A 139 29.77 -2.94 -0.32
N THR A 140 29.37 -1.73 -0.65
CA THR A 140 29.33 -0.65 0.34
C THR A 140 28.04 -0.79 1.13
N GLN A 141 28.16 -1.16 2.41
CA GLN A 141 27.07 -0.94 3.36
C GLN A 141 26.85 0.57 3.47
N PHE A 142 25.63 1.03 3.21
CA PHE A 142 25.28 2.43 3.42
C PHE A 142 25.41 2.77 4.90
N LEU A 143 26.18 3.80 5.21
CA LEU A 143 26.30 4.38 6.54
C LEU A 143 25.28 5.52 6.68
N VAL A 144 24.92 5.88 7.92
CA VAL A 144 23.97 6.98 8.21
C VAL A 144 24.37 8.28 7.49
N LYS A 145 25.67 8.57 7.40
CA LYS A 145 26.19 9.75 6.68
C LYS A 145 25.88 9.78 5.19
N ASP A 146 25.70 8.62 4.55
CA ASP A 146 25.43 8.52 3.12
C ASP A 146 23.98 8.97 2.80
N PHE A 147 23.13 9.05 3.84
CA PHE A 147 21.76 9.55 3.76
C PHE A 147 21.63 11.04 4.11
N ALA A 148 22.74 11.76 4.37
CA ALA A 148 22.68 13.19 4.71
C ALA A 148 21.96 14.04 3.65
N PRO A 149 22.22 13.88 2.33
CA PRO A 149 21.49 14.64 1.30
C PRO A 149 19.99 14.32 1.28
N LEU A 150 19.62 13.08 1.62
CA LEU A 150 18.22 12.67 1.71
C LEU A 150 17.53 13.32 2.91
N GLN A 151 18.24 13.40 4.05
CA GLN A 151 17.75 14.08 5.24
C GLN A 151 17.53 15.58 4.97
N GLU A 152 18.48 16.26 4.32
CA GLU A 152 18.35 17.67 3.92
C GLU A 152 17.11 17.88 3.03
N HIS A 153 16.90 17.00 2.06
CA HIS A 153 15.71 17.06 1.21
C HIS A 153 14.39 16.94 2.00
N TYR A 154 14.33 16.01 2.97
CA TYR A 154 13.14 15.87 3.81
C TYR A 154 12.94 17.06 4.76
N ASP A 155 14.02 17.63 5.28
CA ASP A 155 13.97 18.84 6.11
C ASP A 155 13.42 20.02 5.30
N GLU A 156 13.86 20.20 4.05
CA GLU A 156 13.33 21.21 3.12
C GLU A 156 11.83 21.00 2.82
N GLN A 157 11.40 19.78 2.49
CA GLN A 157 9.99 19.47 2.25
C GLN A 157 9.13 19.76 3.49
N THR A 158 9.68 19.52 4.68
CA THR A 158 9.01 19.82 5.94
C THR A 158 8.78 21.31 6.09
N VAL A 159 9.81 22.13 5.85
CA VAL A 159 9.69 23.59 5.85
C VAL A 159 8.61 24.04 4.86
N GLN A 160 8.63 23.55 3.62
CA GLN A 160 7.64 23.89 2.60
C GLN A 160 6.20 23.59 3.04
N THR A 161 5.98 22.46 3.68
CA THR A 161 4.65 22.08 4.22
C THR A 161 4.15 23.11 5.23
N HIS A 162 5.02 23.59 6.12
CA HIS A 162 4.67 24.62 7.09
C HIS A 162 4.46 26.00 6.47
N VAL A 163 5.22 26.34 5.42
CA VAL A 163 4.98 27.56 4.63
C VAL A 163 3.59 27.52 3.99
N MET A 164 3.18 26.38 3.42
CA MET A 164 1.84 26.21 2.85
C MET A 164 0.74 26.31 3.91
N ALA A 165 0.96 25.76 5.09
CA ALA A 165 0.02 25.91 6.22
C ALA A 165 -0.09 27.38 6.66
N ALA A 166 1.04 28.09 6.79
CA ALA A 166 1.05 29.50 7.12
C ALA A 166 0.33 30.34 6.06
N TYR A 167 0.57 30.07 4.77
CA TYR A 167 -0.14 30.70 3.67
C TYR A 167 -1.66 30.50 3.78
N ALA A 168 -2.12 29.27 4.04
CA ALA A 168 -3.54 28.98 4.20
C ALA A 168 -4.15 29.72 5.41
N GLU A 169 -3.48 29.70 6.57
CA GLU A 169 -3.94 30.42 7.77
C GLU A 169 -3.98 31.94 7.57
N THR A 170 -2.95 32.52 6.94
CA THR A 170 -2.92 33.93 6.60
C THR A 170 -4.02 34.26 5.58
N GLY A 171 -4.24 33.41 4.58
CA GLY A 171 -5.24 33.61 3.54
C GLY A 171 -6.69 33.57 4.05
N LEU A 172 -6.95 32.81 5.13
CA LEU A 172 -8.24 32.83 5.82
C LEU A 172 -8.53 34.20 6.46
N SER A 173 -7.48 34.95 6.84
CA SER A 173 -7.61 36.26 7.49
C SER A 173 -7.51 37.41 6.48
N SER A 174 -6.51 37.37 5.61
CA SER A 174 -6.19 38.39 4.61
C SER A 174 -5.48 37.74 3.42
N MET A 175 -6.18 37.67 2.28
CA MET A 175 -5.60 37.15 1.04
C MET A 175 -4.46 38.04 0.52
N GLN A 176 -4.49 39.35 0.80
CA GLN A 176 -3.42 40.27 0.42
C GLN A 176 -2.10 39.91 1.13
N ASP A 177 -2.16 39.60 2.42
CA ASP A 177 -0.98 39.19 3.19
C ASP A 177 -0.49 37.80 2.80
N ALA A 178 -1.40 36.88 2.44
CA ALA A 178 -1.04 35.57 1.93
C ALA A 178 -0.25 35.67 0.61
N ILE A 179 -0.68 36.53 -0.31
CA ILE A 179 0.06 36.81 -1.56
C ILE A 179 1.43 37.43 -1.24
N ARG A 180 1.52 38.32 -0.25
CA ARG A 180 2.79 38.92 0.18
C ARG A 180 3.74 37.86 0.76
N LEU A 181 3.23 36.92 1.56
CA LEU A 181 3.99 35.78 2.07
C LEU A 181 4.56 34.95 0.92
N THR A 182 3.74 34.60 -0.09
CA THR A 182 4.22 33.85 -1.26
C THR A 182 5.32 34.61 -2.01
N LYS A 183 5.17 35.92 -2.21
CA LYS A 183 6.21 36.74 -2.85
C LYS A 183 7.51 36.74 -2.04
N ASP A 184 7.41 36.93 -0.72
CA ASP A 184 8.56 36.91 0.18
C ASP A 184 9.23 35.52 0.22
N TYR A 185 8.47 34.42 0.08
CA TYR A 185 9.02 33.05 0.03
C TYR A 185 9.96 32.83 -1.16
N PHE A 186 9.66 33.44 -2.32
CA PHE A 186 10.52 33.33 -3.50
C PHE A 186 11.61 34.40 -3.58
N ALA A 187 11.50 35.48 -2.79
CA ALA A 187 12.41 36.63 -2.86
C ALA A 187 13.43 36.69 -1.71
N LEU A 188 13.09 36.17 -0.53
CA LEU A 188 13.97 36.18 0.64
C LEU A 188 14.75 34.87 0.74
N ASP A 189 15.89 34.92 1.43
CA ASP A 189 16.57 33.73 1.90
C ASP A 189 15.76 33.05 3.04
N GLN A 190 16.12 31.81 3.36
CA GLN A 190 15.38 31.03 4.36
C GLN A 190 15.38 31.72 5.72
N GLU A 191 16.50 32.30 6.15
CA GLU A 191 16.60 32.98 7.45
C GLU A 191 15.73 34.24 7.50
N GLY A 192 15.77 35.09 6.47
CA GLY A 192 14.94 36.28 6.34
C GLY A 192 13.45 35.95 6.26
N PHE A 193 13.07 34.90 5.51
CA PHE A 193 11.69 34.44 5.43
C PHE A 193 11.19 33.95 6.79
N MET A 194 11.94 33.04 7.43
CA MET A 194 11.61 32.46 8.73
C MET A 194 11.51 33.55 9.80
N GLY A 195 12.45 34.49 9.80
CA GLY A 195 12.48 35.62 10.72
C GLY A 195 11.31 36.59 10.51
N ARG A 196 10.69 36.64 9.33
CA ARG A 196 9.56 37.54 9.04
C ARG A 196 8.20 36.90 9.28
N TRP A 197 8.01 35.68 8.78
CA TRP A 197 6.69 35.03 8.75
C TRP A 197 6.52 33.92 9.79
N MET A 198 7.61 33.44 10.40
CA MET A 198 7.58 32.25 11.27
C MET A 198 8.26 32.50 12.63
N LYS A 199 8.27 33.76 13.11
CA LYS A 199 8.83 34.14 14.42
C LYS A 199 8.27 33.26 15.54
N GLY A 200 9.16 32.64 16.32
CA GLY A 200 8.82 31.77 17.45
C GLY A 200 8.39 30.35 17.09
N LYS A 201 8.28 29.99 15.79
CA LYS A 201 7.89 28.65 15.33
C LYS A 201 9.07 27.80 14.84
N THR A 202 10.32 28.23 15.04
CA THR A 202 11.51 27.57 14.47
C THR A 202 11.64 26.09 14.85
N THR A 203 11.25 25.72 16.07
CA THR A 203 11.22 24.33 16.54
C THR A 203 10.03 23.54 16.01
N GLU A 204 8.90 24.18 15.72
CA GLU A 204 7.75 23.54 15.09
C GLU A 204 8.02 23.25 13.61
N VAL A 205 8.72 24.16 12.92
CA VAL A 205 9.05 24.04 11.49
C VAL A 205 10.00 22.88 11.22
N LYS A 206 10.83 22.50 12.19
CA LYS A 206 11.66 21.27 12.10
C LYS A 206 10.88 19.97 12.28
N ARG A 207 9.62 20.02 12.75
CA ARG A 207 8.79 18.82 12.94
C ARG A 207 8.00 18.55 11.68
N GLN A 208 7.85 17.29 11.27
CA GLN A 208 7.04 16.90 10.11
C GLN A 208 5.51 16.99 10.35
N THR A 209 5.08 17.81 11.32
CA THR A 209 3.70 17.89 11.78
C THR A 209 3.33 19.31 12.20
N THR A 210 2.06 19.66 12.05
CA THR A 210 1.51 20.94 12.51
C THR A 210 1.50 21.05 14.04
N GLY A 211 1.60 22.26 14.60
CA GLY A 211 1.50 22.50 16.05
C GLY A 211 0.24 21.92 16.69
N LYS A 212 -0.92 22.03 16.02
CA LYS A 212 -2.19 21.43 16.49
C LYS A 212 -2.15 19.90 16.59
N SER A 213 -1.50 19.24 15.63
CA SER A 213 -1.32 17.78 15.66
C SER A 213 -0.37 17.37 16.80
N TRP A 214 0.71 18.13 17.01
CA TRP A 214 1.62 17.91 18.13
C TRP A 214 0.92 18.07 19.49
N GLN A 215 0.13 19.11 19.66
CA GLN A 215 -0.68 19.34 20.87
C GLN A 215 -1.61 18.16 21.15
N ASN A 216 -2.35 17.70 20.15
CA ASN A 216 -3.31 16.60 20.29
C ASN A 216 -2.65 15.23 20.56
N VAL A 217 -1.45 14.99 20.00
CA VAL A 217 -0.79 13.68 20.06
C VAL A 217 0.20 13.58 21.21
N VAL A 218 0.96 14.62 21.50
CA VAL A 218 2.02 14.58 22.52
C VAL A 218 1.57 15.32 23.77
N GLU A 219 1.23 16.61 23.66
CA GLU A 219 0.97 17.45 24.84
C GLU A 219 -0.29 17.04 25.60
N ALA A 220 -1.29 16.52 24.89
CA ALA A 220 -2.54 15.99 25.45
C ALA A 220 -2.35 14.85 26.47
N LEU A 221 -1.16 14.25 26.59
CA LEU A 221 -0.84 13.30 27.65
C LEU A 221 -0.82 13.95 29.04
N GLY A 222 -0.51 15.25 29.13
CA GLY A 222 -0.48 16.01 30.40
C GLY A 222 0.59 15.53 31.41
N ASN A 223 1.49 14.64 31.01
CA ASN A 223 2.56 14.11 31.87
C ASN A 223 3.91 14.18 31.13
N PRO A 224 4.91 14.91 31.66
CA PRO A 224 6.21 15.08 31.00
C PRO A 224 6.97 13.79 30.71
N VAL A 225 6.86 12.77 31.55
CA VAL A 225 7.53 11.47 31.35
C VAL A 225 6.88 10.72 30.19
N GLN A 226 5.55 10.70 30.14
CA GLN A 226 4.81 10.09 29.03
C GLN A 226 5.05 10.82 27.70
N GLN A 227 5.09 12.15 27.74
CA GLN A 227 5.44 12.98 26.57
C GLN A 227 6.82 12.64 26.04
N LYS A 228 7.83 12.50 26.92
CA LYS A 228 9.18 12.08 26.52
C LYS A 228 9.21 10.69 25.88
N ILE A 229 8.48 9.72 26.45
CA ILE A 229 8.36 8.37 25.86
C ILE A 229 7.71 8.43 24.47
N VAL A 230 6.67 9.25 24.31
CA VAL A 230 5.93 9.36 23.05
C VAL A 230 6.70 10.16 21.99
N ALA A 231 7.48 11.17 22.39
CA ALA A 231 8.25 12.02 21.50
C ALA A 231 9.64 11.46 21.15
N ASP A 232 10.09 10.39 21.82
CA ASP A 232 11.40 9.75 21.65
C ASP A 232 11.75 9.56 20.17
N ASP A 233 12.91 10.07 19.78
CA ASP A 233 13.35 10.24 18.40
C ASP A 233 14.52 9.34 18.02
N ARG A 234 14.94 8.47 18.93
CA ARG A 234 16.04 7.53 18.69
C ARG A 234 15.61 6.44 17.71
N ASP A 235 16.23 6.44 16.54
CA ASP A 235 16.05 5.37 15.55
C ASP A 235 16.64 4.04 16.05
N ALA A 236 16.02 2.92 15.65
CA ALA A 236 16.48 1.56 15.90
C ALA A 236 16.73 1.15 17.37
N THR A 237 15.96 1.70 18.32
CA THR A 237 16.08 1.35 19.75
C THR A 237 14.86 0.57 20.26
N ASN A 238 15.10 -0.56 20.94
CA ASN A 238 14.06 -1.28 21.67
C ASN A 238 13.74 -0.54 22.97
N VAL A 239 12.48 -0.12 23.14
CA VAL A 239 12.04 0.63 24.32
C VAL A 239 11.17 -0.26 25.22
N LEU A 240 11.59 -0.44 26.48
CA LEU A 240 10.81 -1.10 27.52
C LEU A 240 10.20 -0.07 28.46
N VAL A 241 8.87 -0.06 28.57
CA VAL A 241 8.13 0.83 29.48
C VAL A 241 7.60 0.03 30.66
N LEU A 242 8.24 0.18 31.83
CA LEU A 242 7.81 -0.41 33.08
C LEU A 242 6.96 0.59 33.87
N ALA A 243 5.73 0.22 34.21
CA ALA A 243 4.86 1.08 35.01
C ALA A 243 3.84 0.26 35.82
N GLY A 244 3.39 0.79 36.95
CA GLY A 244 2.38 0.14 37.81
C GLY A 244 0.98 0.10 37.19
N PRO A 245 0.01 -0.64 37.78
CA PRO A 245 -1.40 -0.58 37.38
C PRO A 245 -1.93 0.86 37.34
N GLY A 246 -2.86 1.19 36.42
CA GLY A 246 -3.47 2.52 36.34
C GLY A 246 -2.58 3.66 35.77
N SER A 247 -1.28 3.45 35.59
CA SER A 247 -0.31 4.46 35.09
C SER A 247 -0.50 4.92 33.64
N GLY A 248 -1.51 4.41 32.93
CA GLY A 248 -1.81 4.83 31.55
C GLY A 248 -0.95 4.19 30.46
N LYS A 249 -0.32 3.02 30.70
CA LYS A 249 0.49 2.29 29.69
C LYS A 249 -0.18 2.19 28.31
N THR A 250 -1.46 1.81 28.27
CA THR A 250 -2.23 1.72 27.02
C THR A 250 -2.43 3.08 26.36
N ARG A 251 -2.59 4.16 27.15
CA ARG A 251 -2.68 5.53 26.63
C ARG A 251 -1.35 5.94 26.01
N VAL A 252 -0.23 5.68 26.68
CA VAL A 252 1.12 5.95 26.16
C VAL A 252 1.36 5.20 24.85
N LEU A 253 1.00 3.91 24.77
CA LEU A 253 1.12 3.10 23.55
C LEU A 253 0.33 3.71 22.37
N VAL A 254 -0.94 4.04 22.61
CA VAL A 254 -1.81 4.64 21.60
C VAL A 254 -1.25 5.99 21.10
N HIS A 255 -0.80 6.85 22.01
CA HIS A 255 -0.20 8.13 21.64
C HIS A 255 1.16 7.96 20.95
N ARG A 256 1.96 6.93 21.30
CA ARG A 256 3.20 6.61 20.59
C ARG A 256 2.94 6.21 19.15
N ILE A 257 1.97 5.33 18.91
CA ILE A 257 1.58 4.93 17.54
C ILE A 257 1.04 6.14 16.76
N ALA A 258 0.22 6.98 17.40
CA ALA A 258 -0.26 8.20 16.78
C ALA A 258 0.89 9.18 16.44
N CYS A 259 1.93 9.24 17.29
CA CYS A 259 3.14 10.04 17.07
C CYS A 259 3.92 9.51 15.85
N LEU A 260 4.13 8.20 15.76
CA LEU A 260 4.78 7.59 14.59
C LEU A 260 4.05 7.96 13.30
N ILE A 261 2.71 7.88 13.27
CA ILE A 261 1.95 8.16 12.05
C ILE A 261 1.85 9.65 11.75
N ARG A 262 1.51 10.50 12.74
CA ARG A 262 1.21 11.92 12.52
C ARG A 262 2.41 12.84 12.60
N VAL A 263 3.41 12.45 13.40
CA VAL A 263 4.59 13.27 13.69
C VAL A 263 5.81 12.78 12.91
N ARG A 264 6.03 11.46 12.87
CA ARG A 264 7.14 10.85 12.12
C ARG A 264 6.79 10.44 10.69
N ARG A 265 5.50 10.55 10.31
CA ARG A 265 4.99 10.19 8.98
C ARG A 265 5.30 8.75 8.56
N GLU A 266 5.43 7.85 9.55
CA GLU A 266 5.57 6.42 9.30
C GLU A 266 4.33 5.85 8.62
N ASP A 267 4.53 4.93 7.68
CA ASP A 267 3.41 4.22 7.08
C ASP A 267 2.69 3.39 8.15
N SER A 268 1.40 3.68 8.35
CA SER A 268 0.54 2.89 9.24
C SER A 268 0.59 1.37 8.99
N ARG A 269 0.89 0.95 7.75
CA ARG A 269 1.00 -0.48 7.37
C ARG A 269 2.29 -1.14 7.85
N SER A 270 3.32 -0.39 8.22
CA SER A 270 4.56 -0.92 8.77
C SER A 270 4.48 -1.18 10.29
N ILE A 271 3.42 -0.71 10.95
CA ILE A 271 3.25 -0.79 12.40
C ILE A 271 2.43 -2.03 12.79
N LEU A 272 3.04 -2.96 13.53
CA LEU A 272 2.37 -4.12 14.10
C LEU A 272 2.13 -3.92 15.61
N VAL A 273 0.87 -4.07 16.03
CA VAL A 273 0.48 -4.03 17.46
C VAL A 273 0.00 -5.41 17.89
N LEU A 274 0.65 -5.97 18.90
CA LEU A 274 0.28 -7.25 19.50
C LEU A 274 -0.37 -7.02 20.87
N SER A 275 -1.46 -7.72 21.13
CA SER A 275 -2.16 -7.67 22.42
C SER A 275 -2.63 -9.06 22.84
N TYR A 276 -2.73 -9.30 24.15
CA TYR A 276 -3.11 -10.60 24.70
C TYR A 276 -4.55 -11.03 24.38
N ASN A 277 -5.48 -10.09 24.17
CA ASN A 277 -6.87 -10.41 23.86
C ASN A 277 -7.46 -9.50 22.76
N ARG A 278 -8.53 -9.97 22.11
CA ARG A 278 -9.19 -9.25 21.01
C ARG A 278 -9.83 -7.93 21.46
N HIS A 279 -10.32 -7.86 22.69
CA HIS A 279 -10.96 -6.65 23.22
C HIS A 279 -9.97 -5.48 23.31
N ALA A 280 -8.75 -5.72 23.82
CA ALA A 280 -7.70 -4.73 23.89
C ALA A 280 -7.28 -4.23 22.50
N ALA A 281 -7.16 -5.13 21.52
CA ALA A 281 -6.87 -4.73 20.13
C ALA A 281 -7.96 -3.81 19.56
N VAL A 282 -9.24 -4.13 19.78
CA VAL A 282 -10.37 -3.31 19.32
C VAL A 282 -10.36 -1.93 20.00
N GLU A 283 -10.08 -1.89 21.30
CA GLU A 283 -10.00 -0.65 22.06
C GLU A 283 -8.86 0.25 21.58
N ILE A 284 -7.66 -0.31 21.39
CA ILE A 284 -6.50 0.41 20.84
C ILE A 284 -6.85 0.99 19.47
N ARG A 285 -7.47 0.19 18.58
CA ARG A 285 -7.89 0.65 17.25
C ARG A 285 -8.90 1.79 17.33
N ALA A 286 -9.87 1.71 18.23
CA ALA A 286 -10.86 2.77 18.43
C ALA A 286 -10.20 4.07 18.91
N ARG A 287 -9.31 4.01 19.90
CA ARG A 287 -8.59 5.19 20.40
C ARG A 287 -7.67 5.79 19.33
N LEU A 288 -7.01 4.97 18.51
CA LEU A 288 -6.19 5.43 17.39
C LEU A 288 -7.01 6.15 16.32
N ARG A 289 -8.21 5.67 16.00
CA ARG A 289 -9.12 6.36 15.07
C ARG A 289 -9.46 7.77 15.51
N HIS A 290 -9.65 7.99 16.82
CA HIS A 290 -9.93 9.32 17.34
C HIS A 290 -8.73 10.27 17.22
N LEU A 291 -7.51 9.77 17.42
CA LEU A 291 -6.30 10.60 17.36
C LEU A 291 -5.77 10.83 15.94
N VAL A 292 -5.86 9.82 15.09
CA VAL A 292 -5.23 9.80 13.75
C VAL A 292 -6.25 9.93 12.63
N GLY A 293 -7.56 9.81 12.90
CA GLY A 293 -8.62 9.91 11.89
C GLY A 293 -8.81 8.63 11.06
N ALA A 294 -9.99 8.48 10.45
CA ALA A 294 -10.43 7.25 9.80
C ALA A 294 -9.61 6.86 8.55
N ARG A 295 -8.94 7.81 7.89
CA ARG A 295 -8.20 7.56 6.64
C ARG A 295 -6.83 6.90 6.88
N HIS A 296 -6.37 6.78 8.14
CA HIS A 296 -5.04 6.27 8.51
C HIS A 296 -5.11 5.14 9.55
N SER A 297 -6.31 4.76 9.98
CA SER A 297 -6.53 3.61 10.85
C SER A 297 -6.78 2.37 10.01
N VAL A 298 -5.83 1.44 10.00
CA VAL A 298 -6.00 0.10 9.44
C VAL A 298 -6.82 -0.78 10.39
#